data_AF-H1BH27-F1
#
_entry.id   AF-H1BH27-F1
#
_cell.length_a   1.000
_cell.length_b   1.000
_cell.length_c   1.000
_cell.angle_alpha   90.00
_cell.angle_beta   90.00
_cell.angle_gamma   90.00
#
_symmetry.space_group_name_H-M   'P 1'
#
loop_
_entity.id
_entity.type
_entity.pdbx_description
1 polymer ?
#
loop_
_entity_poly.entity_id
_entity_poly.type
_entity_poly.pdbx_seq_one_letter_code
_entity_poly.pdbx_strand_id
1 'polypeptide(L)'
;MKNDRWMMLCCGGILLCVCVSPWLPYTEWGILLFSVLSALRLYFANDVITGLDQANLKNRTVQEMAVVCMFFIMMMAVIAALYACGQLQEAVKDKLQFSMVLFLVLVYGNAAPKLPCNRHLGLRLPWTTADENTWRYAHRICGYMSFPTAFFMLCGFAMHHTGVQATAFGFGFVGIPAFLSYRYDQKQKKDRI
;
A
#
# COMPACT_ATOMS: atom_id res chain seq x y z
N MET A 1 3.80 17.51 16.49
CA MET A 1 3.13 16.41 17.23
C MET A 1 1.62 16.58 17.44
N LYS A 2 0.96 17.69 17.04
CA LYS A 2 -0.49 17.89 17.23
C LYS A 2 -1.37 17.27 16.11
N ASN A 3 -0.76 16.79 15.02
CA ASN A 3 -1.47 16.46 13.77
C ASN A 3 -1.66 14.96 13.49
N ASP A 4 -1.03 14.07 14.27
CA ASP A 4 -1.08 12.61 14.04
C ASP A 4 -2.41 11.96 14.45
N ARG A 5 -3.21 12.65 15.28
CA ARG A 5 -4.48 12.12 15.81
C ARG A 5 -5.49 11.83 14.70
N TRP A 6 -5.54 12.63 13.63
CA TRP A 6 -6.51 12.45 12.54
C TRP A 6 -6.21 11.23 11.66
N MET A 7 -4.94 10.96 11.36
CA MET A 7 -4.56 9.73 10.64
C MET A 7 -4.83 8.50 11.51
N MET A 8 -4.50 8.55 12.80
CA MET A 8 -4.81 7.45 13.72
C MET A 8 -6.33 7.21 13.83
N LEU A 9 -7.15 8.26 13.80
CA LEU A 9 -8.60 8.14 13.76
C LEU A 9 -9.11 7.51 12.46
N CYS A 10 -8.55 7.88 11.29
CA CYS A 10 -8.93 7.27 10.01
C CYS A 10 -8.52 5.79 9.94
N CYS A 11 -7.29 5.46 10.35
CA CYS A 11 -6.83 4.07 10.40
C CYS A 11 -7.61 3.24 11.44
N GLY A 12 -7.92 3.82 12.59
CA GLY A 12 -8.79 3.20 13.60
C GLY A 12 -10.21 2.98 13.09
N GLY A 13 -10.76 3.94 12.34
CA GLY A 13 -12.05 3.82 11.67
C GLY A 13 -12.08 2.69 10.64
N ILE A 14 -11.05 2.57 9.79
CA ILE A 14 -10.92 1.46 8.83
C ILE A 14 -10.87 0.11 9.57
N LEU A 15 -10.03 -0.02 10.59
CA LEU A 15 -9.90 -1.25 11.38
C LEU A 15 -11.22 -1.63 12.05
N LEU A 16 -11.93 -0.67 12.65
CA LEU A 16 -13.23 -0.89 13.25
C LEU A 16 -14.25 -1.36 12.20
N CYS A 17 -14.33 -0.69 11.04
CA CYS A 17 -15.25 -1.10 9.97
C CYS A 17 -14.92 -2.49 9.41
N VAL A 18 -13.65 -2.89 9.36
CA VAL A 18 -13.23 -4.25 8.96
C VAL A 18 -13.59 -5.29 10.02
N CYS A 19 -13.38 -5.00 11.31
CA CYS A 19 -13.73 -5.94 12.38
C CYS A 19 -15.24 -6.11 12.54
N VAL A 20 -16.02 -5.07 12.21
CA VAL A 20 -17.48 -5.05 12.35
C VAL A 20 -18.19 -5.53 11.07
N SER A 21 -17.47 -5.67 9.94
CA SER A 21 -18.03 -6.12 8.66
C SER A 21 -18.72 -7.49 8.68
N PRO A 22 -18.35 -8.47 9.54
CA PRO A 22 -19.09 -9.72 9.62
C PRO A 22 -20.47 -9.57 10.28
N TRP A 23 -20.73 -8.46 10.98
CA TRP A 23 -21.88 -8.28 11.88
C TRP A 23 -22.87 -7.23 11.41
N LEU A 24 -22.45 -6.27 10.56
CA LEU A 24 -23.28 -5.16 10.10
C LEU A 24 -23.29 -5.07 8.58
N PRO A 25 -24.46 -4.95 7.93
CA PRO A 25 -24.52 -4.61 6.52
C PRO A 25 -24.00 -3.18 6.30
N TYR A 26 -23.45 -2.91 5.11
CA TYR A 26 -22.98 -1.58 4.65
C TYR A 26 -21.68 -1.04 5.27
N THR A 27 -20.92 -1.82 6.04
CA THR A 27 -19.60 -1.39 6.55
C THR A 27 -18.59 -1.07 5.44
N GLU A 28 -18.78 -1.61 4.24
CA GLU A 28 -17.95 -1.38 3.06
C GLU A 28 -17.89 0.10 2.68
N TRP A 29 -19.03 0.82 2.75
CA TRP A 29 -19.10 2.25 2.48
C TRP A 29 -18.35 3.07 3.53
N GLY A 30 -18.34 2.60 4.78
CA GLY A 30 -17.54 3.19 5.86
C GLY A 30 -16.04 3.05 5.58
N ILE A 31 -15.58 1.86 5.16
CA ILE A 31 -14.19 1.62 4.77
C ILE A 31 -13.79 2.56 3.63
N LEU A 32 -14.62 2.68 2.60
CA LEU A 32 -14.37 3.58 1.46
C LEU A 32 -14.26 5.04 1.91
N LEU A 33 -15.20 5.52 2.73
CA LEU A 33 -15.21 6.89 3.22
C LEU A 33 -13.95 7.22 4.04
N PHE A 34 -13.58 6.38 5.00
CA PHE A 34 -12.36 6.59 5.79
C PHE A 34 -11.09 6.48 4.94
N SER A 35 -11.07 5.60 3.94
CA SER A 35 -9.94 5.46 3.03
C SER A 35 -9.74 6.71 2.17
N VAL A 36 -10.81 7.26 1.60
CA VAL A 36 -10.77 8.50 0.80
C VAL A 36 -10.36 9.70 1.68
N LEU A 37 -10.91 9.82 2.89
CA LEU A 37 -10.53 10.88 3.83
C LEU A 37 -9.04 10.80 4.20
N SER A 38 -8.51 9.59 4.42
CA SER A 38 -7.09 9.39 4.72
C SER A 38 -6.19 9.81 3.55
N ALA A 39 -6.60 9.53 2.32
CA ALA A 39 -5.82 9.85 1.13
C ALA A 39 -5.90 11.35 0.78
N LEU A 40 -7.07 11.98 0.95
CA LEU A 40 -7.21 13.44 0.87
C LEU A 40 -6.33 14.14 1.90
N ARG A 41 -6.27 13.62 3.13
CA ARG A 41 -5.36 14.16 4.13
C ARG A 41 -3.91 13.99 3.69
N LEU A 42 -3.51 12.84 3.16
CA LEU A 42 -2.15 12.65 2.65
C LEU A 42 -1.79 13.66 1.56
N TYR A 43 -2.75 14.00 0.69
CA TYR A 43 -2.58 14.95 -0.40
C TYR A 43 -2.35 16.39 0.11
N PHE A 44 -3.20 16.86 1.03
CA PHE A 44 -3.15 18.23 1.55
C PHE A 44 -2.13 18.44 2.68
N ALA A 45 -1.74 17.37 3.39
CA ALA A 45 -0.84 17.42 4.55
C ALA A 45 0.57 16.92 4.26
N ASN A 46 0.90 16.70 2.99
CA ASN A 46 2.13 16.00 2.63
C ASN A 46 3.37 16.68 3.23
N ASP A 47 3.40 18.01 3.24
CA ASP A 47 4.43 18.88 3.82
C ASP A 47 4.63 18.64 5.33
N VAL A 48 3.54 18.55 6.08
CA VAL A 48 3.58 18.28 7.52
C VAL A 48 3.99 16.84 7.81
N ILE A 49 3.60 15.91 6.94
CA ILE A 49 3.88 14.48 7.10
C ILE A 49 5.33 14.19 6.75
N THR A 50 5.87 14.74 5.66
CA THR A 50 7.24 14.50 5.19
C THR A 50 8.27 15.42 5.82
N GLY A 51 7.85 16.56 6.40
CA GLY A 51 8.75 17.59 6.91
C GLY A 51 9.58 18.26 5.81
N LEU A 52 9.19 18.09 4.54
CA LEU A 52 9.83 18.69 3.37
C LEU A 52 8.96 19.83 2.82
N ASP A 53 9.59 20.89 2.33
CA ASP A 53 8.90 22.01 1.70
C ASP A 53 8.09 21.56 0.46
N GLN A 54 6.93 22.17 0.20
CA GLN A 54 6.00 21.75 -0.85
C GLN A 54 6.61 21.78 -2.26
N ALA A 55 7.62 22.61 -2.49
CA ALA A 55 8.34 22.67 -3.77
C ALA A 55 9.27 21.46 -4.02
N ASN A 56 9.50 20.59 -3.03
CA ASN A 56 10.37 19.43 -3.20
C ASN A 56 9.75 18.35 -4.10
N LEU A 57 10.52 17.87 -5.08
CA LEU A 57 10.12 16.79 -5.98
C LEU A 57 9.62 15.53 -5.25
N LYS A 58 10.15 15.25 -4.05
CA LYS A 58 9.78 14.10 -3.22
C LYS A 58 8.35 14.20 -2.65
N ASN A 59 7.85 15.41 -2.40
CA ASN A 59 6.47 15.65 -1.97
C ASN A 59 5.47 15.40 -3.09
N ARG A 60 5.87 15.69 -4.33
CA ARG A 60 5.10 15.40 -5.53
C ARG A 60 4.90 13.90 -5.71
N THR A 61 5.93 13.08 -5.48
CA THR A 61 5.80 11.61 -5.54
C THR A 61 4.80 11.06 -4.52
N VAL A 62 4.77 11.62 -3.30
CA VAL A 62 3.78 11.22 -2.27
C VAL A 62 2.36 11.61 -2.69
N GLN A 63 2.18 12.80 -3.28
CA GLN A 63 0.88 13.24 -3.80
C GLN A 63 0.42 12.40 -4.99
N GLU A 64 1.31 12.11 -5.94
CA GLU A 64 1.02 11.23 -7.08
C GLU A 64 0.59 9.85 -6.61
N MET A 65 1.28 9.29 -5.62
CA MET A 65 0.88 8.02 -4.99
C MET A 65 -0.48 8.11 -4.28
N ALA A 66 -0.78 9.21 -3.58
CA ALA A 66 -2.07 9.43 -2.93
C ALA A 66 -3.21 9.49 -3.95
N VAL A 67 -3.01 10.22 -5.06
CA VAL A 67 -4.01 10.35 -6.14
C VAL A 67 -4.23 9.01 -6.83
N VAL A 68 -3.17 8.26 -7.12
CA VAL A 68 -3.27 6.90 -7.66
C VAL A 68 -4.07 6.01 -6.70
N CYS A 69 -3.75 6.02 -5.40
CA CYS A 69 -4.50 5.25 -4.41
C CYS A 69 -5.98 5.63 -4.35
N MET A 70 -6.30 6.94 -4.36
CA MET A 70 -7.70 7.41 -4.42
C MET A 70 -8.41 6.92 -5.67
N PHE A 71 -7.78 7.02 -6.84
CA PHE A 71 -8.34 6.53 -8.09
C PHE A 71 -8.66 5.04 -8.02
N PHE A 72 -7.73 4.22 -7.51
CA PHE A 72 -7.96 2.77 -7.36
C PHE A 72 -9.09 2.45 -6.38
N ILE A 73 -9.15 3.12 -5.23
CA ILE A 73 -10.22 2.93 -4.24
C ILE A 73 -11.58 3.27 -4.85
N MET A 74 -11.68 4.42 -5.53
CA MET A 74 -12.93 4.85 -6.17
C MET A 74 -13.34 3.89 -7.29
N MET A 75 -12.40 3.43 -8.11
CA MET A 75 -12.70 2.51 -9.20
C MET A 75 -13.14 1.14 -8.67
N MET A 76 -12.55 0.63 -7.58
CA MET A 76 -13.03 -0.58 -6.90
C MET A 76 -14.44 -0.40 -6.33
N ALA A 77 -14.75 0.76 -5.76
CA ALA A 77 -16.09 1.08 -5.26
C ALA A 77 -17.13 1.08 -6.38
N VAL A 78 -16.80 1.65 -7.54
CA VAL A 78 -17.68 1.65 -8.72
C VAL A 78 -17.98 0.23 -9.18
N ILE A 79 -16.97 -0.64 -9.25
CA ILE A 79 -17.16 -2.06 -9.65
C ILE A 79 -18.06 -2.79 -8.65
N ALA A 80 -17.85 -2.58 -7.36
CA ALA A 80 -18.70 -3.16 -6.31
C ALA A 80 -20.15 -2.67 -6.43
N ALA A 81 -20.36 -1.37 -6.69
CA ALA A 81 -21.69 -0.79 -6.89
C ALA A 81 -22.39 -1.34 -8.15
N LEU A 82 -21.67 -1.48 -9.26
CA LEU A 82 -22.21 -2.07 -10.50
C LEU A 82 -22.62 -3.54 -10.30
N TYR A 83 -21.82 -4.29 -9.54
CA TYR A 83 -22.17 -5.67 -9.15
C TYR A 83 -23.42 -5.70 -8.26
N ALA A 84 -23.51 -4.84 -7.25
CA ALA A 84 -24.68 -4.76 -6.37
C ALA A 84 -25.97 -4.35 -7.11
N CYS A 85 -25.86 -3.57 -8.19
CA CYS A 85 -26.96 -3.21 -9.07
C CYS A 85 -27.35 -4.34 -10.06
N GLY A 86 -26.65 -5.48 -10.04
CA GLY A 86 -26.89 -6.61 -10.95
C GLY A 86 -26.42 -6.36 -12.39
N GLN A 87 -25.69 -5.28 -12.64
CA GLN A 87 -25.19 -4.91 -13.97
C GLN A 87 -23.93 -5.69 -14.36
N LEU A 88 -23.30 -6.40 -13.41
CA LEU A 88 -22.01 -7.06 -13.61
C LEU A 88 -22.08 -8.53 -13.19
N GLN A 89 -21.65 -9.43 -14.08
CA GLN A 89 -21.51 -10.85 -13.76
C GLN A 89 -20.31 -11.08 -12.83
N GLU A 90 -20.42 -12.03 -11.91
CA GLU A 90 -19.37 -12.35 -10.92
C GLU A 90 -18.01 -12.64 -11.57
N ALA A 91 -18.00 -13.44 -12.65
CA ALA A 91 -16.77 -13.74 -13.39
C ALA A 91 -16.08 -12.49 -13.99
N VAL A 92 -16.86 -11.46 -14.35
CA VAL A 92 -16.32 -10.20 -14.89
C VAL A 92 -15.79 -9.33 -13.76
N LYS A 93 -16.53 -9.25 -12.65
CA LYS A 93 -16.11 -8.57 -11.42
C LYS A 93 -14.75 -9.09 -10.94
N ASP A 94 -14.59 -10.40 -10.83
CA ASP A 94 -13.36 -11.01 -10.30
C ASP A 94 -12.14 -10.75 -11.19
N LYS A 95 -12.32 -10.84 -12.51
CA LYS A 95 -11.27 -10.50 -13.49
C LYS A 95 -10.87 -9.03 -13.40
N LEU A 96 -11.85 -8.14 -13.24
CA LEU A 96 -11.61 -6.70 -13.17
C LEU A 96 -10.91 -6.33 -11.85
N GLN A 97 -11.37 -6.86 -10.73
CA GLN A 97 -10.71 -6.68 -9.42
C GLN A 97 -9.28 -7.22 -9.43
N PHE A 98 -9.06 -8.42 -9.97
CA PHE A 98 -7.72 -8.99 -10.07
C PHE A 98 -6.79 -8.12 -10.92
N SER A 99 -7.25 -7.69 -12.11
CA SER A 99 -6.44 -6.85 -13.00
C SER A 99 -6.06 -5.51 -12.37
N MET A 100 -6.95 -4.92 -11.59
CA MET A 100 -6.66 -3.70 -10.81
C MET A 100 -5.59 -3.91 -9.74
N VAL A 101 -5.72 -4.97 -8.93
CA VAL A 101 -4.75 -5.29 -7.87
C VAL A 101 -3.38 -5.54 -8.48
N LEU A 102 -3.33 -6.28 -9.59
CA LEU A 102 -2.11 -6.55 -10.33
C LEU A 102 -1.45 -5.26 -10.83
N PHE A 103 -2.24 -4.35 -11.41
CA PHE A 103 -1.73 -3.06 -11.87
C PHE A 103 -1.24 -2.19 -10.71
N LEU A 104 -1.97 -2.16 -9.59
CA LEU A 104 -1.57 -1.41 -8.39
C LEU A 104 -0.22 -1.92 -7.85
N VAL A 105 -0.02 -3.24 -7.81
CA VAL A 105 1.26 -3.87 -7.41
C VAL A 105 2.43 -3.37 -8.27
N LEU A 106 2.24 -3.28 -9.59
CA LEU A 106 3.27 -2.83 -10.52
C LEU A 106 3.56 -1.33 -10.37
N VAL A 107 2.53 -0.50 -10.28
CA VAL A 107 2.69 0.96 -10.10
C VAL A 107 3.34 1.26 -8.75
N TYR A 108 2.87 0.63 -7.68
CA TYR A 108 3.44 0.80 -6.35
C TYR A 108 4.89 0.33 -6.31
N GLY A 109 5.22 -0.80 -6.94
CA GLY A 109 6.58 -1.27 -7.10
C GLY A 109 7.52 -0.26 -7.75
N ASN A 110 7.08 0.38 -8.84
CA ASN A 110 7.89 1.39 -9.54
C ASN A 110 8.09 2.66 -8.69
N ALA A 111 7.10 3.04 -7.91
CA ALA A 111 7.14 4.28 -7.14
C ALA A 111 7.70 4.10 -5.71
N ALA A 112 7.76 2.89 -5.15
CA ALA A 112 8.31 2.60 -3.83
C ALA A 112 9.76 3.11 -3.63
N PRO A 113 10.72 2.94 -4.57
CA PRO A 113 12.09 3.42 -4.41
C PRO A 113 12.22 4.95 -4.47
N LYS A 114 11.21 5.65 -5.00
CA LYS A 114 11.18 7.11 -5.18
C LYS A 114 10.64 7.83 -3.94
N LEU A 115 10.08 7.08 -2.98
CA LEU A 115 9.50 7.67 -1.79
C LEU A 115 10.58 8.29 -0.88
N PRO A 116 10.34 9.51 -0.36
CA PRO A 116 11.21 10.08 0.66
C PRO A 116 11.27 9.16 1.88
N CYS A 117 12.48 9.00 2.45
CA CYS A 117 12.60 8.40 3.77
C CYS A 117 11.88 9.28 4.77
N ASN A 118 10.86 8.72 5.41
CA ASN A 118 10.04 9.45 6.35
C ASN A 118 9.55 8.50 7.45
N ARG A 119 9.29 9.05 8.64
CA ARG A 119 8.78 8.28 9.77
C ARG A 119 7.36 7.76 9.56
N HIS A 120 6.63 8.34 8.59
CA HIS A 120 5.20 8.14 8.42
C HIS A 120 4.77 7.29 7.21
N LEU A 121 5.62 7.02 6.24
CA LEU A 121 5.25 6.33 4.98
C LEU A 121 6.21 5.17 4.72
N GLY A 122 5.73 4.04 4.18
CA GLY A 122 6.55 2.88 3.77
C GLY A 122 6.69 1.75 4.81
N LEU A 123 7.61 0.80 4.56
CA LEU A 123 7.84 -0.39 5.40
C LEU A 123 8.54 -0.03 6.72
N ARG A 124 7.79 0.05 7.83
CA ARG A 124 8.31 0.43 9.15
C ARG A 124 8.72 -0.79 9.97
N LEU A 125 10.01 -1.07 9.98
CA LEU A 125 10.63 -2.05 10.84
C LEU A 125 11.65 -1.30 11.72
N PRO A 126 11.93 -1.77 12.95
CA PRO A 126 12.83 -1.06 13.87
C PRO A 126 14.18 -0.69 13.23
N TRP A 127 14.71 -1.57 12.35
CA TRP A 127 15.95 -1.35 11.61
C TRP A 127 15.80 -0.42 10.39
N THR A 128 14.65 -0.42 9.69
CA THR A 128 14.47 0.49 8.53
C THR A 128 14.24 1.93 8.97
N THR A 129 13.69 2.16 10.16
CA THR A 129 13.53 3.51 10.72
C THR A 129 14.79 4.08 11.37
N ALA A 130 15.77 3.22 11.67
CA ALA A 130 17.01 3.63 12.34
C ALA A 130 18.04 4.23 11.38
N ASP A 131 18.00 3.83 10.10
CA ASP A 131 18.99 4.25 9.10
C ASP A 131 18.33 4.46 7.71
N GLU A 132 18.59 5.62 7.11
CA GLU A 132 18.04 6.00 5.80
C GLU A 132 18.58 5.09 4.67
N ASN A 133 19.81 4.60 4.78
CA ASN A 133 20.36 3.71 3.75
C ASN A 133 19.63 2.36 3.75
N THR A 134 19.38 1.81 4.94
CA THR A 134 18.57 0.60 5.14
C THR A 134 17.14 0.79 4.63
N TRP A 135 16.54 1.97 4.86
CA TRP A 135 15.24 2.35 4.30
C TRP A 135 15.20 2.29 2.77
N ARG A 136 16.15 2.97 2.12
CA ARG A 136 16.25 3.03 0.65
C ARG A 136 16.49 1.65 0.05
N TYR A 137 17.32 0.84 0.71
CA TYR A 137 17.58 -0.54 0.30
C TYR A 137 16.31 -1.40 0.35
N ALA A 138 15.53 -1.33 1.44
CA ALA A 138 14.27 -2.06 1.57
C ALA A 138 13.27 -1.70 0.45
N HIS A 139 13.06 -0.41 0.19
CA HIS A 139 12.10 0.05 -0.81
C HIS A 139 12.57 -0.22 -2.25
N ARG A 140 13.88 -0.25 -2.48
CA ARG A 140 14.44 -0.70 -3.76
C ARG A 140 14.18 -2.19 -4.00
N ILE A 141 14.29 -3.03 -2.98
CA ILE A 141 13.92 -4.45 -3.06
C ILE A 141 12.43 -4.61 -3.32
N CYS A 142 11.56 -3.84 -2.64
CA CYS A 142 10.12 -3.86 -2.93
C CYS A 142 9.84 -3.57 -4.42
N GLY A 143 10.55 -2.60 -4.99
CA GLY A 143 10.44 -2.30 -6.42
C GLY A 143 10.88 -3.46 -7.30
N TYR A 144 12.03 -4.09 -7.02
CA TYR A 144 12.48 -5.26 -7.78
C TYR A 144 11.55 -6.47 -7.62
N MET A 145 10.94 -6.65 -6.45
CA MET A 145 10.03 -7.75 -6.18
C MET A 145 8.64 -7.57 -6.79
N SER A 146 8.26 -6.36 -7.20
CA SER A 146 6.95 -6.10 -7.80
C SER A 146 6.68 -6.95 -9.04
N PHE A 147 7.68 -7.10 -9.92
CA PHE A 147 7.52 -7.86 -11.17
C PHE A 147 7.41 -9.39 -10.92
N PRO A 148 8.31 -10.04 -10.14
CA PRO A 148 8.11 -11.43 -9.73
C PRO A 148 6.78 -11.67 -9.02
N THR A 149 6.37 -10.76 -8.14
CA THR A 149 5.11 -10.87 -7.40
C THR A 149 3.91 -10.84 -8.35
N ALA A 150 3.89 -9.88 -9.29
CA ALA A 150 2.86 -9.80 -10.31
C ALA A 150 2.79 -11.06 -11.18
N PHE A 151 3.94 -11.62 -11.55
CA PHE A 151 4.01 -12.87 -12.30
C PHE A 151 3.38 -14.05 -11.53
N PHE A 152 3.74 -14.25 -10.26
CA PHE A 152 3.16 -15.32 -9.45
C PHE A 152 1.67 -15.11 -9.16
N MET A 153 1.22 -13.86 -9.00
CA MET A 153 -0.21 -13.55 -8.88
C MET A 153 -0.96 -13.93 -10.16
N LEU A 154 -0.39 -13.66 -11.34
CA LEU A 154 -0.97 -14.05 -12.63
C LEU A 154 -1.06 -15.57 -12.78
N CYS A 155 -0.01 -16.31 -12.41
CA CYS A 155 -0.04 -17.77 -12.39
C CYS A 155 -1.10 -18.31 -11.42
N GLY A 156 -1.18 -17.74 -10.21
CA GLY A 156 -2.19 -18.12 -9.22
C GLY A 156 -3.61 -17.85 -9.69
N PHE A 157 -3.83 -16.78 -10.46
CA PHE A 157 -5.12 -16.49 -11.10
C PHE A 157 -5.45 -17.49 -12.20
N ALA A 158 -4.50 -17.81 -13.09
CA ALA A 158 -4.68 -18.78 -14.15
C ALA A 158 -5.00 -20.20 -13.63
N MET A 159 -4.46 -20.56 -12.46
CA MET A 159 -4.72 -21.84 -11.80
C MET A 159 -5.91 -21.80 -10.82
N HIS A 160 -6.62 -20.67 -10.71
CA HIS A 160 -7.70 -20.45 -9.75
C HIS A 160 -7.33 -20.72 -8.27
N HIS A 161 -6.04 -20.58 -7.92
CA HIS A 161 -5.53 -20.77 -6.57
C HIS A 161 -5.28 -19.43 -5.87
N THR A 162 -6.26 -18.99 -5.07
CA THR A 162 -6.18 -17.75 -4.27
C THR A 162 -5.03 -17.77 -3.25
N GLY A 163 -4.69 -18.94 -2.71
CA GLY A 163 -3.58 -19.12 -1.78
C GLY A 163 -2.23 -18.71 -2.37
N VAL A 164 -1.99 -19.01 -3.65
CA VAL A 164 -0.74 -18.62 -4.35
C VAL A 164 -0.66 -17.10 -4.48
N GLN A 165 -1.77 -16.44 -4.80
CA GLN A 165 -1.83 -14.98 -4.94
C GLN A 165 -1.54 -14.27 -3.60
N ALA A 166 -2.18 -14.72 -2.52
CA ALA A 166 -1.97 -14.17 -1.18
C ALA A 166 -0.53 -14.37 -0.70
N THR A 167 0.02 -15.57 -0.94
CA THR A 167 1.40 -15.92 -0.59
C THR A 167 2.40 -15.07 -1.37
N ALA A 168 2.21 -14.91 -2.68
CA ALA A 168 3.05 -14.08 -3.53
C ALA A 168 3.07 -12.63 -3.03
N PHE A 169 1.91 -12.06 -2.71
CA PHE A 169 1.81 -10.70 -2.19
C PHE A 169 2.52 -10.54 -0.83
N GLY A 170 2.24 -11.44 0.12
CA GLY A 170 2.82 -11.40 1.46
C GLY A 170 4.34 -11.54 1.46
N PHE A 171 4.88 -12.53 0.75
CA PHE A 171 6.33 -12.72 0.68
C PHE A 171 7.01 -11.65 -0.18
N GLY A 172 6.42 -11.27 -1.31
CA GLY A 172 7.01 -10.31 -2.25
C GLY A 172 7.14 -8.90 -1.69
N PHE A 173 6.10 -8.40 -1.01
CA PHE A 173 6.07 -7.02 -0.50
C PHE A 173 6.44 -6.86 0.97
N VAL A 174 6.22 -7.89 1.79
CA VAL A 174 6.48 -7.81 3.24
C VAL A 174 7.67 -8.68 3.62
N GLY A 175 7.60 -9.99 3.33
CA GLY A 175 8.58 -10.96 3.84
C GLY A 175 10.01 -10.71 3.34
N ILE A 176 10.22 -10.69 2.03
CA ILE A 176 11.56 -10.60 1.44
C ILE A 176 12.20 -9.22 1.67
N PRO A 177 11.51 -8.09 1.45
CA PRO A 177 12.07 -6.78 1.75
C PRO A 177 12.41 -6.61 3.24
N ALA A 178 11.59 -7.15 4.15
CA ALA A 178 11.89 -7.13 5.59
C ALA A 178 13.14 -7.95 5.94
N PHE A 179 13.25 -9.18 5.42
CA PHE A 179 14.37 -10.06 5.71
C PHE A 179 15.70 -9.52 5.17
N LEU A 180 15.71 -9.08 3.91
CA LEU A 180 16.93 -8.56 3.28
C LEU A 180 17.38 -7.23 3.90
N SER A 181 16.44 -6.35 4.24
CA SER A 181 16.77 -5.10 4.94
C SER A 181 17.34 -5.35 6.34
N TYR A 182 16.85 -6.36 7.06
CA TYR A 182 17.42 -6.75 8.35
C TYR A 182 18.86 -7.23 8.21
N ARG A 183 19.14 -8.11 7.23
CA ARG A 183 20.51 -8.59 6.98
C ARG A 183 21.47 -7.47 6.61
N TYR A 184 20.99 -6.47 5.88
CA TYR A 184 21.77 -5.30 5.51
C TYR A 184 22.12 -4.42 6.73
N ASP A 185 21.15 -4.16 7.61
CA ASP A 185 21.38 -3.43 8.87
C ASP A 185 22.39 -4.14 9.79
N GLN A 186 22.28 -5.46 9.93
CA GLN A 186 23.23 -6.26 10.72
C GLN A 186 24.65 -6.17 10.18
N LYS A 187 24.81 -6.19 8.86
CA LYS A 187 26.12 -6.02 8.22
C LYS A 187 26.71 -4.64 8.51
N GLN A 188 25.90 -3.58 8.36
CA GLN A 188 26.34 -2.22 8.67
C GLN A 188 26.73 -2.02 10.14
N LYS A 189 26.07 -2.70 11.08
CA LYS A 189 26.44 -2.65 12.50
C LYS A 189 27.76 -3.33 12.76
N LYS A 190 28.03 -4.46 12.09
CA LYS A 190 29.30 -5.18 12.20
C LYS A 190 30.47 -4.37 11.64
N ASP A 191 30.29 -3.68 10.52
CA ASP A 191 31.35 -2.89 9.89
C ASP A 191 31.70 -1.58 10.65
N ARG A 192 30.90 -1.21 11.67
CA ARG A 192 31.12 -0.04 12.53
C ARG A 192 31.89 -0.34 13.83
N ILE A 193 32.14 -1.61 14.13
CA ILE A 193 32.87 -2.10 15.33
C ILE A 193 34.29 -2.46 14.91
#